data_AF-A0AAN8NYU0-F1
#
_entry.id   AF-A0AAN8NYU0-F1
#
_cell.length_a   1.000
_cell.length_b   1.000
_cell.length_c   1.000
_cell.angle_alpha   90.00
_cell.angle_beta   90.00
_cell.angle_gamma   90.00
#
_symmetry.space_group_name_H-M   'P 1'
#
loop_
_entity.id
_entity.type
_entity.pdbx_description
1 polymer ?
#
loop_
_entity_poly.entity_id
_entity_poly.type
_entity_poly.pdbx_seq_one_letter_code
_entity_poly.pdbx_strand_id
1 'polypeptide(L)' 'MRTWVKCSSCTVPPSIVDKETSTDMVVRESTNVTLVCKATGYPEPYVMWRREDGEDFNYNGENGREIVV' A
#
# COMPACT_ATOMS: atom_id res chain seq x y z
N MET A 1 -38.18 -4.15 -19.43
CA MET A 1 -37.74 -3.18 -18.40
C MET A 1 -36.37 -3.61 -17.90
N ARG A 2 -35.30 -2.83 -18.12
CA ARG A 2 -33.97 -3.14 -17.52
C ARG A 2 -34.00 -2.64 -16.08
N THR A 3 -34.19 -3.55 -15.12
CA THR A 3 -34.08 -3.20 -13.70
C THR A 3 -32.60 -3.08 -13.36
N TRP A 4 -32.16 -1.88 -13.01
CA TRP A 4 -30.84 -1.64 -12.47
C TRP A 4 -30.71 -2.41 -11.16
N VAL A 5 -29.73 -3.31 -11.08
CA VAL A 5 -29.36 -3.96 -9.82
C VAL A 5 -28.71 -2.87 -8.97
N LYS A 6 -29.43 -2.34 -7.98
CA LYS A 6 -28.88 -1.42 -6.99
C LYS A 6 -27.97 -2.25 -6.09
N CYS A 7 -26.66 -2.00 -6.13
CA CYS A 7 -25.67 -2.73 -5.35
C CYS A 7 -25.87 -2.41 -3.86
N SER A 8 -26.40 -3.37 -3.10
CA SER A 8 -26.77 -3.22 -1.68
C SER A 8 -25.57 -3.09 -0.73
N SER A 9 -24.36 -3.40 -1.20
CA SER A 9 -23.10 -3.24 -0.48
C SER A 9 -21.96 -3.22 -1.51
N CYS A 10 -21.73 -2.06 -2.13
CA CYS A 10 -20.71 -1.91 -3.16
C CYS A 10 -19.32 -1.93 -2.51
N THR A 11 -18.80 -3.12 -2.23
CA THR A 11 -17.41 -3.31 -1.85
C THR A 11 -16.56 -3.08 -3.09
N VAL A 12 -15.71 -2.05 -3.03
CA VAL A 12 -14.77 -1.74 -4.11
C VAL A 12 -13.43 -2.32 -3.68
N PRO A 13 -12.84 -3.24 -4.47
CA PRO A 13 -11.54 -3.82 -4.12
C PRO A 13 -10.46 -2.72 -4.04
N PRO A 14 -9.44 -2.93 -3.18
CA PRO A 14 -8.31 -2.02 -3.12
C PRO A 14 -7.60 -1.91 -4.47
N SER A 15 -7.27 -0.69 -4.87
CA SER A 15 -6.48 -0.38 -6.06
C SER A 15 -5.46 0.70 -5.71
N ILE A 16 -4.20 0.46 -6.08
CA ILE A 16 -3.09 1.39 -5.86
C ILE A 16 -3.23 2.55 -6.85
N VAL A 17 -3.11 3.77 -6.36
CA VAL A 17 -3.13 4.98 -7.16
C VAL A 17 -1.70 5.31 -7.58
N ASP A 18 -1.30 4.83 -8.76
CA ASP A 18 0.08 4.96 -9.26
C ASP A 18 0.58 6.41 -9.29
N LYS A 19 -0.30 7.36 -9.58
CA LYS A 19 0.05 8.79 -9.66
C LYS A 19 0.47 9.41 -8.33
N GLU A 20 0.05 8.81 -7.22
CA GLU A 20 0.28 9.32 -5.87
C GLU A 20 1.15 8.36 -5.04
N THR A 21 1.61 7.28 -5.66
CA THR A 21 2.48 6.26 -5.06
C THR A 21 3.91 6.45 -5.57
N SER A 22 4.89 6.24 -4.70
CA SER A 22 6.30 6.31 -5.07
C SER A 22 6.66 5.21 -6.07
N THR A 23 7.44 5.58 -7.07
CA THR A 23 8.09 4.64 -8.01
C THR A 23 9.45 4.22 -7.49
N ASP A 24 10.18 3.41 -8.28
CA ASP A 24 11.56 3.04 -7.98
C ASP A 24 12.44 4.27 -7.73
N MET A 25 13.20 4.24 -6.64
CA MET A 25 14.12 5.30 -6.23
C MET A 25 15.50 4.72 -5.95
N VAL A 26 16.54 5.39 -6.44
CA VAL A 26 17.93 5.09 -6.11
C VAL A 26 18.45 6.19 -5.21
N VAL A 27 18.75 5.84 -3.96
CA VAL A 27 19.26 6.76 -2.94
C VAL A 27 20.65 6.33 -2.48
N ARG A 28 21.45 7.28 -2.02
CA ARG A 28 22.75 6.96 -1.43
C ARG A 28 22.57 6.38 -0.03
N GLU A 29 23.50 5.54 0.41
CA GLU A 29 23.56 5.11 1.80
C GLU A 29 23.66 6.33 2.74
N SER A 30 23.15 6.21 3.96
CA SER A 30 23.03 7.30 4.96
C SER A 30 22.08 8.46 4.62
N THR A 31 21.31 8.34 3.53
CA THR A 31 20.27 9.33 3.18
C THR A 31 18.89 8.84 3.62
N ASN A 32 18.06 9.74 4.16
CA ASN A 32 16.67 9.43 4.48
C ASN A 32 15.83 9.40 3.21
N VAL A 33 14.98 8.37 3.09
CA VAL A 33 14.01 8.23 2.01
C VAL A 33 12.62 8.04 2.59
N THR A 34 11.61 8.52 1.89
CA THR A 34 10.20 8.36 2.25
C THR A 34 9.46 7.72 1.09
N LEU A 35 8.95 6.52 1.31
CA LEU A 35 8.10 5.82 0.35
C LEU A 35 6.63 6.13 0.67
N VAL A 36 5.89 6.56 -0.34
CA VAL A 36 4.47 6.92 -0.23
C VAL A 36 3.67 5.89 -1.00
N CYS A 37 2.58 5.39 -0.41
CA CYS A 37 1.61 4.53 -1.09
C CYS A 37 0.22 5.06 -0.82
N LYS A 38 -0.58 5.19 -1.89
CA LYS A 38 -1.99 5.56 -1.79
C LYS A 38 -2.83 4.49 -2.45
N ALA A 39 -3.77 3.94 -1.71
CA ALA A 39 -4.74 2.97 -2.20
C ALA A 39 -6.17 3.51 -2.07
N THR A 40 -7.03 3.12 -3.00
CA THR A 40 -8.46 3.44 -3.00
C THR A 40 -9.26 2.16 -2.95
N GLY A 41 -10.41 2.19 -2.28
CA GLY A 41 -11.27 1.02 -2.09
C GLY A 41 -12.41 1.37 -1.15
N TYR A 42 -13.39 0.48 -1.06
CA TYR A 42 -14.47 0.59 -0.08
C TYR A 42 -14.76 -0.78 0.53
N PRO A 43 -14.68 -0.95 1.87
CA PRO A 43 -14.24 0.04 2.85
C PRO A 43 -12.78 0.48 2.62
N GLU A 44 -12.38 1.57 3.28
CA GLU A 44 -11.03 2.14 3.13
C GLU A 44 -9.96 1.05 3.34
N PRO A 45 -9.02 0.88 2.40
CA PRO A 45 -8.06 -0.21 2.46
C PRO A 45 -6.95 0.06 3.46
N TYR A 46 -6.48 -1.00 4.07
CA TYR A 46 -5.29 -0.99 4.91
C TYR A 46 -4.03 -1.14 4.06
N VAL A 47 -3.01 -0.33 4.34
CA VAL A 47 -1.76 -0.32 3.59
C VAL A 47 -0.62 -0.86 4.45
N MET A 48 0.10 -1.83 3.89
CA MET A 48 1.25 -2.46 4.51
C MET A 48 2.43 -2.46 3.54
N TRP A 49 3.63 -2.24 4.06
CA TRP A 49 4.88 -2.42 3.33
C TRP A 49 5.48 -3.77 3.63
N ARG A 50 6.02 -4.39 2.58
CA ARG A 50 6.80 -5.63 2.64
C ARG A 50 8.01 -5.49 1.72
N ARG A 51 9.11 -6.16 2.06
CA ARG A 51 10.23 -6.30 1.13
C ARG A 51 9.85 -7.27 0.01
N GLU A 52 10.38 -7.02 -1.18
CA GLU A 52 10.15 -7.87 -2.36
C GLU A 52 10.79 -9.26 -2.20
N ASP A 53 11.97 -9.31 -1.57
CA ASP A 53 12.67 -10.55 -1.22
C ASP A 53 11.99 -11.35 -0.10
N GLY A 54 10.99 -10.77 0.57
CA GLY A 54 10.25 -11.41 1.67
C GLY A 54 11.01 -11.45 2.99
N GLU A 55 12.18 -10.82 3.05
CA GLU A 55 12.97 -10.68 4.27
C GLU A 55 12.38 -9.62 5.21
N ASP A 56 12.77 -9.68 6.47
CA ASP A 56 12.32 -8.73 7.48
C ASP A 56 12.91 -7.33 7.25
N PHE A 57 12.16 -6.31 7.65
CA PHE A 57 12.70 -4.97 7.84
C PHE A 57 13.45 -4.94 9.17
N ASN A 58 14.68 -4.44 9.13
CA ASN A 58 15.36 -4.04 10.34
C ASN A 58 14.89 -2.62 10.71
N TYR A 59 13.91 -2.53 11.60
CA TYR A 59 13.40 -1.25 12.09
C TYR A 59 13.88 -1.04 13.53
N ASN A 60 14.80 -0.10 13.74
CA ASN A 60 15.29 0.28 15.07
C ASN A 60 15.78 -0.92 15.94
N GLY A 61 16.33 -1.96 15.31
CA GLY A 61 16.80 -3.18 15.99
C GLY A 61 15.74 -4.27 16.21
N GLU A 62 14.49 -4.04 15.80
CA GLU A 62 13.44 -5.05 15.75
C GLU A 62 13.27 -5.56 14.31
N ASN A 63 13.20 -6.87 14.15
CA ASN A 63 12.93 -7.51 12.87
C ASN A 63 11.43 -7.70 12.71
N GLY A 64 10.83 -6.96 11.78
CA GLY A 64 9.41 -7.05 11.47
C GLY A 64 9.18 -7.39 10.00
N ARG A 65 8.30 -8.36 9.72
CA ARG A 65 8.01 -8.80 8.35
C ARG A 65 7.12 -7.83 7.56
N GLU A 66 6.48 -6.90 8.26
CA GLU A 66 5.48 -6.01 7.70
C GLU A 66 5.47 -4.69 8.47
N ILE A 67 5.46 -3.57 7.73
CA ILE A 67 5.33 -2.24 8.32
C ILE A 67 3.95 -1.70 7.94
N VAL A 68 3.17 -1.42 8.96
CA VAL A 68 1.79 -0.94 8.86
C VAL A 68 1.79 0.58 8.88
N VAL A 69 1.03 1.19 7.96
CA VAL A 69 0.89 2.65 7.87
C VAL A 69 -0.52 3.09 8.24
#